data_AF-A0A2E7JZT4-F1
#
_entry.id   AF-A0A2E7JZT4-F1
#
_cell.length_a   1.000
_cell.length_b   1.000
_cell.length_c   1.000
_cell.angle_alpha   90.00
_cell.angle_beta   90.00
_cell.angle_gamma   90.00
#
_symmetry.space_group_name_H-M   'P 1'
#
loop_
_entity.id
_entity.type
_entity.pdbx_description
1 polymer ?
#
loop_
_entity_poly.entity_id
_entity_poly.type
_entity_poly.pdbx_seq_one_letter_code
_entity_poly.pdbx_strand_id
1 'polypeptide(L)'
;ILAFSAALQHYFFVRSKWYESVLLLLVSLTLFLPQIWMNQIAPPYKEVAGTEINNVIMSLAPGEKFKFEVAGEDAIGEPKEMYVQITVAEGDSAEERLEKSGLILREENGQMIVDDVVFASEVDSAGVFFDDVVSHVRKPRDRIAPEWLYIPAMLVLGSIMLLQLRRQRKAA
;
A
#
# COMPACT_ATOMS: atom_id res chain seq x y z
N ILE A 1 -15.02 -12.93 -14.88
CA ILE A 1 -15.56 -12.46 -16.17
C ILE A 1 -17.03 -12.84 -16.27
N LEU A 2 -17.39 -14.09 -15.97
CA LEU A 2 -18.79 -14.58 -16.02
C LEU A 2 -19.77 -13.75 -15.17
N ALA A 3 -19.45 -13.43 -13.91
CA ALA A 3 -20.30 -12.58 -13.06
C ALA A 3 -20.43 -11.13 -13.58
N PHE A 4 -19.34 -10.58 -14.15
CA PHE A 4 -19.33 -9.24 -14.76
C PHE A 4 -20.20 -9.18 -16.01
N SER A 5 -20.00 -10.12 -16.93
CA SER A 5 -20.77 -10.23 -18.16
C SER A 5 -22.25 -10.40 -17.85
N ALA A 6 -22.59 -11.20 -16.83
CA ALA A 6 -23.96 -11.41 -16.39
C ALA A 6 -24.62 -10.18 -15.76
N ALA A 7 -23.84 -9.40 -15.01
CA ALA A 7 -24.29 -8.12 -14.49
C ALA A 7 -24.64 -7.15 -15.64
N LEU A 8 -23.75 -7.05 -16.64
CA LEU A 8 -23.89 -6.15 -17.80
C LEU A 8 -25.02 -6.58 -18.75
N GLN A 9 -25.11 -7.88 -19.05
CA GLN A 9 -26.18 -8.45 -19.87
C GLN A 9 -27.54 -8.49 -19.15
N HIS A 10 -27.56 -8.14 -17.86
CA HIS A 10 -28.75 -8.21 -17.00
C HIS A 10 -29.39 -9.61 -16.98
N TYR A 11 -28.55 -10.62 -17.18
CA TYR A 11 -28.96 -12.00 -17.38
C TYR A 11 -27.84 -12.93 -16.93
N PHE A 12 -28.15 -13.86 -16.03
CA PHE A 12 -27.22 -14.89 -15.59
C PHE A 12 -27.78 -16.27 -15.93
N PHE A 13 -28.68 -16.80 -15.07
CA PHE A 13 -29.51 -17.96 -15.39
C PHE A 13 -30.92 -17.54 -15.80
N VAL A 14 -31.43 -16.49 -15.19
CA VAL A 14 -32.70 -15.82 -15.51
C VAL A 14 -32.45 -14.33 -15.60
N ARG A 15 -33.42 -13.60 -16.15
CA ARG A 15 -33.40 -12.13 -16.16
C ARG A 15 -33.16 -11.62 -14.74
N SER A 16 -32.04 -10.96 -14.53
CA SER A 16 -31.64 -10.46 -13.22
C SER A 16 -32.56 -9.31 -12.81
N LYS A 17 -32.81 -9.12 -11.52
CA LYS A 17 -33.39 -7.83 -11.06
C LYS A 17 -32.28 -6.78 -10.99
N TRP A 18 -32.64 -5.50 -11.01
CA TRP A 18 -31.66 -4.40 -10.99
C TRP A 18 -30.67 -4.54 -9.81
N TYR A 19 -31.15 -4.93 -8.62
CA TYR A 19 -30.31 -5.16 -7.45
C TYR A 19 -29.42 -6.42 -7.57
N GLU A 20 -29.85 -7.46 -8.29
CA GLU A 20 -29.04 -8.66 -8.56
C GLU A 20 -27.87 -8.30 -9.50
N SER A 21 -28.12 -7.47 -10.52
CA SER A 21 -27.06 -6.95 -11.38
C SER A 21 -26.03 -6.12 -10.61
N VAL A 22 -26.48 -5.23 -9.71
CA VAL A 22 -25.57 -4.43 -8.86
C VAL A 22 -24.74 -5.34 -7.94
N LEU A 23 -25.36 -6.34 -7.31
CA LEU A 23 -24.64 -7.29 -6.45
C LEU A 23 -23.63 -8.13 -7.25
N LEU A 24 -23.99 -8.60 -8.45
CA LEU A 24 -23.07 -9.34 -9.32
C LEU A 24 -21.87 -8.49 -9.75
N LEU A 25 -22.08 -7.19 -9.96
CA LEU A 25 -21.02 -6.24 -10.26
C LEU A 25 -20.09 -6.04 -9.05
N LEU A 26 -20.65 -5.87 -7.85
CA LEU A 26 -19.88 -5.75 -6.60
C LEU A 26 -19.06 -7.02 -6.33
N VAL A 27 -19.66 -8.21 -6.49
CA VAL A 27 -18.95 -9.49 -6.39
C VAL A 27 -17.82 -9.57 -7.40
N SER A 28 -18.08 -9.22 -8.66
CA SER A 28 -17.04 -9.23 -9.69
C SER A 28 -15.91 -8.26 -9.37
N LEU A 29 -16.22 -7.05 -8.89
CA LEU A 29 -15.23 -6.08 -8.45
C LEU A 29 -14.38 -6.64 -7.31
N THR A 30 -15.01 -7.30 -6.33
CA THR A 30 -14.31 -7.87 -5.17
C THR A 30 -13.39 -9.03 -5.56
N LEU A 31 -13.80 -9.86 -6.53
CA LEU A 31 -12.97 -10.96 -7.01
C LEU A 31 -11.78 -10.51 -7.87
N PHE A 32 -11.95 -9.44 -8.67
CA PHE A 32 -10.87 -8.92 -9.52
C PHE A 32 -9.98 -7.89 -8.85
N LEU A 33 -10.53 -7.12 -7.93
CA LEU A 33 -9.88 -6.01 -7.26
C LEU A 33 -10.13 -6.08 -5.74
N PRO A 34 -9.78 -7.19 -5.04
CA PRO A 34 -9.93 -7.27 -3.59
C PRO A 34 -9.08 -6.20 -2.86
N GLN A 35 -8.07 -5.66 -3.53
CA GLN A 35 -7.15 -4.64 -3.04
C GLN A 35 -7.86 -3.30 -2.81
N ILE A 36 -8.93 -2.98 -3.55
CA ILE A 36 -9.70 -1.75 -3.30
C ILE A 36 -10.24 -1.75 -1.86
N TRP A 37 -10.80 -2.89 -1.44
CA TRP A 37 -11.34 -3.04 -0.09
C TRP A 37 -10.23 -3.19 0.94
N MET A 38 -9.22 -4.00 0.64
CA MET A 38 -8.14 -4.25 1.60
C MET A 38 -7.33 -2.99 1.89
N ASN A 39 -7.05 -2.14 0.88
CA ASN A 39 -6.31 -0.89 1.09
C ASN A 39 -7.07 0.11 1.97
N GLN A 40 -8.40 0.05 2.01
CA GLN A 40 -9.22 0.91 2.88
C GLN A 40 -9.22 0.42 4.34
N ILE A 41 -9.15 -0.89 4.56
CA ILE A 41 -9.18 -1.51 5.89
C ILE A 41 -7.78 -1.54 6.51
N ALA A 42 -6.80 -1.95 5.71
CA ALA A 42 -5.42 -2.15 6.09
C ALA A 42 -4.49 -1.63 4.98
N PRO A 43 -4.14 -0.32 5.01
CA PRO A 43 -3.16 0.25 4.11
C PRO A 43 -1.84 -0.54 4.16
N PRO A 44 -1.13 -0.70 3.04
CA PRO A 44 0.09 -1.51 2.97
C PRO A 44 1.25 -0.95 3.80
N TYR A 45 1.24 0.37 4.01
CA TYR A 45 2.24 1.07 4.82
C TYR A 45 1.52 1.84 5.92
N LYS A 46 2.14 1.86 7.09
CA LYS A 46 1.80 2.80 8.15
C LYS A 46 2.80 3.95 8.08
N GLU A 47 2.31 5.16 7.91
CA GLU A 47 3.12 6.37 8.04
C GLU A 47 3.36 6.62 9.53
N VAL A 48 4.64 6.68 9.89
CA VAL A 48 5.16 6.98 11.23
C VAL A 48 6.07 8.18 11.14
N ALA A 49 6.29 8.87 12.26
CA ALA A 49 7.14 10.06 12.30
C ALA A 49 8.56 9.74 11.86
N GLY A 50 9.25 10.71 11.23
CA GLY A 50 10.65 10.59 10.85
C GLY A 50 11.57 10.19 12.00
N THR A 51 11.27 10.60 13.23
CA THR A 51 11.98 10.20 14.46
C THR A 51 11.99 8.69 14.73
N GLU A 52 11.03 7.94 14.17
CA GLU A 52 11.02 6.48 14.29
C GLU A 52 11.89 5.77 13.23
N ILE A 53 12.57 6.50 12.34
CA ILE A 53 13.36 5.92 11.24
C ILE A 53 14.34 4.83 11.71
N ASN A 54 15.03 5.08 12.82
CA ASN A 54 16.00 4.15 13.42
C ASN A 54 15.32 2.83 13.85
N ASN A 55 14.11 2.91 14.41
CA ASN A 55 13.35 1.73 14.82
C ASN A 55 12.79 0.98 13.61
N VAL A 56 12.36 1.71 12.56
CA VAL A 56 11.80 1.09 11.36
C VAL A 56 12.88 0.37 10.57
N ILE A 57 14.05 0.98 10.33
CA ILE A 57 15.13 0.34 9.55
C ILE A 57 15.69 -0.91 10.24
N MET A 58 15.69 -0.94 11.57
CA MET A 58 16.09 -2.14 12.33
C MET A 58 15.05 -3.25 12.25
N SER A 59 13.78 -2.92 12.05
CA SER A 59 12.71 -3.92 11.89
C SER A 59 12.67 -4.56 10.50
N LEU A 60 13.37 -3.97 9.52
CA LEU A 60 13.43 -4.47 8.15
C LEU A 60 14.62 -5.42 7.96
N ALA A 61 14.44 -6.40 7.07
CA ALA A 61 15.53 -7.28 6.69
C ALA A 61 16.48 -6.57 5.70
N PRO A 62 17.79 -6.88 5.72
CA PRO A 62 18.71 -6.39 4.70
C PRO A 62 18.25 -6.78 3.29
N GLY A 63 18.38 -5.85 2.34
CA GLY A 63 17.91 -6.01 0.96
C GLY A 63 16.43 -5.65 0.73
N GLU A 64 15.66 -5.37 1.79
CA GLU A 64 14.30 -4.86 1.64
C GLU A 64 14.29 -3.40 1.20
N LYS A 65 13.20 -3.01 0.54
CA LYS A 65 12.99 -1.63 0.09
C LYS A 65 12.34 -0.83 1.22
N PHE A 66 13.06 0.18 1.68
CA PHE A 66 12.60 1.17 2.64
C PHE A 66 12.14 2.43 1.92
N LYS A 67 11.04 3.05 2.37
CA LYS A 67 10.49 4.27 1.79
C LYS A 67 10.30 5.31 2.89
N PHE A 68 10.71 6.53 2.62
CA PHE A 68 10.54 7.66 3.51
C PHE A 68 10.27 8.93 2.71
N GLU A 69 9.76 9.92 3.40
CA GLU A 69 9.43 11.24 2.88
C GLU A 69 10.36 12.26 3.52
N VAL A 70 10.83 13.15 2.68
CA VAL A 70 11.78 14.20 3.03
C VAL A 70 11.17 15.53 2.63
N ALA A 71 11.21 16.49 3.54
CA ALA A 71 10.79 17.87 3.33
C ALA A 71 12.04 18.77 3.35
N GLY A 72 12.27 19.47 2.26
CA GLY A 72 13.45 20.31 2.05
C GLY A 72 13.12 21.54 1.22
N GLU A 73 14.15 22.15 0.65
CA GLU A 73 14.04 23.28 -0.26
C GLU A 73 14.62 22.93 -1.64
N ASP A 74 14.01 23.46 -2.71
CA ASP A 74 14.59 23.36 -4.05
C ASP A 74 15.72 24.38 -4.25
N ALA A 75 16.42 24.34 -5.40
CA ALA A 75 17.56 25.21 -5.73
C ALA A 75 17.28 26.74 -5.67
N ILE A 76 16.02 27.14 -5.50
CA ILE A 76 15.55 28.53 -5.44
C ILE A 76 14.92 28.85 -4.06
N GLY A 77 14.98 27.94 -3.08
CA GLY A 77 14.46 28.14 -1.72
C GLY A 77 12.95 27.92 -1.56
N GLU A 78 12.30 27.25 -2.52
CA GLU A 78 10.87 26.90 -2.41
C GLU A 78 10.73 25.55 -1.69
N PRO A 79 9.75 25.40 -0.77
CA PRO A 79 9.55 24.17 -0.03
C PRO A 79 9.14 23.02 -0.97
N LYS A 80 9.78 21.87 -0.81
CA LYS A 80 9.56 20.67 -1.61
C LYS A 80 9.49 19.43 -0.73
N GLU A 81 8.50 18.60 -0.99
CA GLU A 81 8.36 17.27 -0.40
C GLU A 81 8.72 16.21 -1.44
N MET A 82 9.56 15.25 -1.07
CA MET A 82 9.97 14.15 -1.94
C MET A 82 9.87 12.79 -1.27
N TYR A 83 9.45 11.80 -2.05
CA TYR A 83 9.45 10.40 -1.63
C TYR A 83 10.72 9.71 -2.11
N VAL A 84 11.46 9.18 -1.16
CA VAL A 84 12.73 8.49 -1.40
C VAL A 84 12.53 7.01 -1.10
N GLN A 85 13.14 6.16 -1.91
CA GLN A 85 13.19 4.72 -1.67
C GLN A 85 14.63 4.25 -1.71
N ILE A 86 15.04 3.58 -0.65
CA ILE A 86 16.39 3.01 -0.51
C ILE A 86 16.32 1.52 -0.23
N THR A 87 17.40 0.82 -0.52
CA THR A 87 17.61 -0.56 -0.13
C THR A 87 18.30 -0.61 1.24
N VAL A 88 17.73 -1.36 2.18
CA VAL A 88 18.28 -1.49 3.54
C VAL A 88 19.60 -2.27 3.48
N ALA A 89 20.69 -1.65 3.92
CA ALA A 89 22.00 -2.28 4.00
C ALA A 89 22.13 -3.17 5.24
N GLU A 90 23.15 -4.04 5.24
CA GLU A 90 23.51 -4.83 6.43
C GLU A 90 24.25 -3.97 7.45
N GLY A 91 23.87 -4.08 8.72
CA GLY A 91 24.52 -3.39 9.83
C GLY A 91 23.98 -3.86 11.17
N ASP A 92 24.81 -3.68 12.21
CA ASP A 92 24.53 -4.10 13.58
C ASP A 92 23.74 -3.02 14.36
N SER A 93 23.78 -1.77 13.87
CA SER A 93 23.04 -0.63 14.42
C SER A 93 22.19 0.07 13.35
N ALA A 94 21.20 0.86 13.80
CA ALA A 94 20.35 1.64 12.90
C ALA A 94 21.15 2.68 12.11
N GLU A 95 22.07 3.37 12.78
CA GLU A 95 22.96 4.38 12.20
C GLU A 95 23.83 3.76 11.11
N GLU A 96 24.47 2.62 11.39
CA GLU A 96 25.32 1.92 10.42
C GLU A 96 24.53 1.45 9.19
N ARG A 97 23.29 0.97 9.38
CA ARG A 97 22.42 0.60 8.25
C ARG A 97 22.04 1.80 7.40
N LEU A 98 21.70 2.92 8.02
CA LEU A 98 21.36 4.17 7.32
C LEU A 98 22.56 4.71 6.56
N GLU A 99 23.72 4.79 7.21
CA GLU A 99 24.97 5.28 6.63
C GLU A 99 25.37 4.44 5.41
N LYS A 100 25.35 3.11 5.52
CA LYS A 100 25.63 2.21 4.39
C LYS A 100 24.57 2.27 3.29
N SER A 101 23.32 2.58 3.63
CA SER A 101 22.28 2.88 2.64
C SER A 101 22.41 4.29 2.04
N GLY A 102 23.36 5.09 2.53
CA GLY A 102 23.74 6.38 1.99
C GLY A 102 23.14 7.60 2.68
N LEU A 103 22.53 7.42 3.85
CA LEU A 103 21.85 8.47 4.60
C LEU A 103 22.50 8.65 5.97
N ILE A 104 23.05 9.83 6.25
CA ILE A 104 23.56 10.19 7.58
C ILE A 104 22.57 11.17 8.19
N LEU A 105 22.02 10.81 9.35
CA LEU A 105 20.98 11.59 10.01
C LEU A 105 21.46 12.07 11.37
N ARG A 106 20.97 13.24 11.77
CA ARG A 106 21.11 13.80 13.11
C ARG A 106 19.74 14.13 13.69
N GLU A 107 19.59 13.93 14.99
CA GLU A 107 18.40 14.38 15.71
C GLU A 107 18.63 15.79 16.23
N GLU A 108 17.81 16.74 15.80
CA GLU A 108 17.86 18.12 16.26
C GLU A 108 16.44 18.61 16.58
N ASN A 109 16.23 19.18 17.77
CA ASN A 109 14.93 19.71 18.21
C ASN A 109 13.75 18.72 18.11
N GLY A 110 14.01 17.41 18.22
CA GLY A 110 12.98 16.37 18.09
C GLY A 110 12.56 16.09 16.65
N GLN A 111 13.37 16.50 15.67
CA GLN A 111 13.23 16.19 14.25
C GLN A 111 14.47 15.42 13.78
N MET A 112 14.28 14.57 12.78
CA MET A 112 15.40 13.90 12.11
C MET A 112 15.79 14.70 10.88
N ILE A 113 17.02 15.22 10.88
CA ILE A 113 17.58 16.06 9.83
C ILE A 113 18.69 15.28 9.13
N VAL A 114 18.79 15.45 7.81
CA VAL A 114 19.88 14.91 7.00
C VAL A 114 21.15 15.70 7.27
N ASP A 115 22.15 15.04 7.86
CA ASP A 115 23.46 15.61 8.16
C ASP A 115 24.46 15.44 7.02
N ASP A 116 24.36 14.34 6.26
CA ASP A 116 25.12 14.16 5.03
C ASP A 116 24.49 13.03 4.19
N VAL A 117 24.85 13.02 2.91
CA VAL A 117 24.44 11.98 1.95
C VAL A 117 25.68 11.36 1.33
N VAL A 118 25.77 10.03 1.39
CA VAL A 118 26.92 9.33 0.79
C VAL A 118 26.84 9.47 -0.72
N PHE A 119 27.94 9.96 -1.32
CA PHE A 119 28.05 10.17 -2.75
C PHE A 119 27.79 8.88 -3.56
N ALA A 120 27.08 9.01 -4.68
CA ALA A 120 26.69 7.91 -5.56
C ALA A 120 25.80 6.83 -4.91
N SER A 121 25.10 7.17 -3.83
CA SER A 121 24.08 6.32 -3.22
C SER A 121 22.71 6.47 -3.90
N GLU A 122 21.77 5.58 -3.55
CA GLU A 122 20.36 5.70 -3.97
C GLU A 122 19.71 6.99 -3.44
N VAL A 123 20.19 7.50 -2.29
CA VAL A 123 19.75 8.74 -1.65
C VAL A 123 20.21 9.96 -2.45
N ASP A 124 21.50 10.01 -2.81
CA ASP A 124 22.10 11.06 -3.65
C ASP A 124 21.39 11.13 -5.01
N SER A 125 21.15 9.95 -5.62
CA SER A 125 20.43 9.84 -6.89
C SER A 125 18.96 10.28 -6.80
N ALA A 126 18.35 10.22 -5.60
CA ALA A 126 16.99 10.70 -5.36
C ALA A 126 16.91 12.23 -5.18
N GLY A 127 18.06 12.90 -5.04
CA GLY A 127 18.15 14.35 -4.90
C GLY A 127 17.86 14.87 -3.50
N VAL A 128 18.14 14.06 -2.48
CA VAL A 128 18.11 14.49 -1.07
C VAL A 128 19.33 15.37 -0.79
N PHE A 129 19.15 16.46 -0.06
CA PHE A 129 20.20 17.40 0.28
C PHE A 129 20.46 17.49 1.78
N PHE A 130 21.59 18.12 2.11
CA PHE A 130 21.93 18.52 3.47
C PHE A 130 20.84 19.43 4.06
N ASP A 131 20.57 19.28 5.36
CA ASP A 131 19.54 20.00 6.13
C ASP A 131 18.09 19.68 5.76
N ASP A 132 17.85 18.72 4.87
CA ASP A 132 16.50 18.23 4.62
C ASP A 132 15.94 17.51 5.86
N VAL A 133 14.63 17.66 6.11
CA VAL A 133 13.94 17.08 7.27
C VAL A 133 13.20 15.81 6.87
N VAL A 134 13.45 14.69 7.56
CA VAL A 134 12.67 13.47 7.38
C VAL A 134 11.33 13.64 8.09
N SER A 135 10.26 13.84 7.31
CA SER A 135 8.92 14.10 7.84
C SER A 135 8.22 12.79 8.24
N HIS A 136 8.12 11.84 7.31
CA HIS A 136 7.42 10.58 7.51
C HIS A 136 8.22 9.39 7.01
N VAL A 137 8.02 8.26 7.69
CA VAL A 137 8.61 6.97 7.35
C VAL A 137 7.49 5.97 7.09
N ARG A 138 7.61 5.18 6.03
CA ARG A 138 6.62 4.15 5.68
C ARG A 138 7.05 2.80 6.22
N LYS A 139 6.49 2.40 7.35
CA LYS A 139 6.68 1.07 7.93
C LYS A 139 5.75 0.05 7.23
N PRO A 140 6.28 -1.05 6.67
CA PRO A 140 5.45 -2.16 6.22
C PRO A 140 4.60 -2.69 7.38
N ARG A 141 3.30 -2.91 7.12
CA ARG A 141 2.38 -3.43 8.13
C ARG A 141 2.03 -4.88 7.84
N ASP A 142 1.96 -5.69 8.88
CA ASP A 142 1.40 -7.04 8.79
C ASP A 142 -0.06 -6.95 8.33
N ARG A 143 -0.30 -7.43 7.10
CA ARG A 143 -1.62 -7.43 6.48
C ARG A 143 -2.17 -8.83 6.41
N ILE A 144 -3.47 -8.94 6.67
CA ILE A 144 -4.23 -10.16 6.37
C ILE A 144 -4.23 -10.34 4.84
N ALA A 145 -4.04 -11.57 4.37
CA ALA A 145 -4.05 -11.85 2.94
C ALA A 145 -5.38 -11.36 2.31
N PRO A 146 -5.33 -10.66 1.16
CA PRO A 146 -6.55 -10.15 0.51
C PRO A 146 -7.52 -11.26 0.07
N GLU A 147 -7.04 -12.50 -0.01
CA GLU A 147 -7.80 -13.71 -0.35
C GLU A 147 -8.97 -13.98 0.61
N TRP A 148 -8.92 -13.46 1.84
CA TRP A 148 -10.04 -13.56 2.78
C TRP A 148 -11.33 -12.93 2.26
N LEU A 149 -11.24 -11.96 1.33
CA LEU A 149 -12.40 -11.35 0.68
C LEU A 149 -13.08 -12.25 -0.35
N TYR A 150 -12.44 -13.35 -0.78
CA TYR A 150 -13.06 -14.30 -1.71
C TYR A 150 -14.17 -15.11 -1.06
N ILE A 151 -14.04 -15.42 0.24
CA ILE A 151 -15.06 -16.17 1.00
C ILE A 151 -16.42 -15.43 1.00
N PRO A 152 -16.51 -14.16 1.46
CA PRO A 152 -17.78 -13.45 1.43
C PRO A 152 -18.29 -13.20 -0.01
N ALA A 153 -17.39 -12.94 -0.98
CA ALA A 153 -17.79 -12.76 -2.37
C ALA A 153 -18.43 -14.03 -2.97
N MET A 154 -17.85 -15.20 -2.69
CA MET A 154 -18.38 -16.49 -3.14
C MET A 154 -19.70 -16.84 -2.46
N LEU A 155 -19.88 -16.50 -1.18
CA LEU A 155 -21.15 -16.68 -0.48
C LEU A 155 -22.28 -15.84 -1.10
N VAL A 156 -22.00 -14.58 -1.45
CA VAL A 156 -22.98 -13.72 -2.13
C VAL A 156 -23.31 -14.26 -3.52
N LEU A 157 -22.31 -14.67 -4.29
CA LEU A 157 -22.51 -15.27 -5.62
C LEU A 157 -23.37 -16.54 -5.54
N GLY A 158 -23.05 -17.45 -4.62
CA GLY A 158 -23.80 -18.68 -4.37
C GLY A 158 -25.25 -18.38 -3.96
N SER A 159 -25.46 -17.36 -3.13
CA SER A 159 -26.81 -16.93 -2.72
C SER A 159 -27.64 -16.42 -3.89
N ILE A 160 -27.07 -15.59 -4.78
CA ILE A 160 -27.75 -15.11 -5.99
C ILE A 160 -28.08 -16.29 -6.91
N MET A 161 -27.13 -17.21 -7.10
CA MET A 161 -27.32 -18.39 -7.93
C MET A 161 -28.46 -19.28 -7.41
N LEU A 162 -28.52 -19.55 -6.10
CA LEU A 162 -29.61 -20.31 -5.48
C LEU A 162 -30.97 -19.64 -5.63
N LEU A 163 -31.05 -18.31 -5.46
CA LEU A 163 -32.28 -17.55 -5.64
C LEU A 163 -32.77 -17.60 -7.10
N GLN A 164 -31.87 -17.49 -8.06
CA GLN A 164 -32.19 -17.57 -9.49
C GLN A 164 -32.59 -18.98 -9.93
N LEU A 165 -31.92 -20.03 -9.43
CA LEU A 165 -32.29 -21.43 -9.67
C LEU A 165 -33.67 -21.77 -9.11
N ARG A 166 -34.00 -21.28 -7.90
CA ARG A 166 -35.34 -21.45 -7.31
C ARG A 166 -36.43 -20.78 -8.15
N ARG A 167 -36.13 -19.63 -8.76
CA ARG A 167 -37.06 -18.93 -9.66
C ARG A 167 -37.27 -19.68 -10.98
N GLN A 168 -36.19 -20.21 -11.58
CA GLN A 168 -36.31 -21.05 -12.78
C GLN A 168 -37.24 -22.24 -12.54
N ARG A 169 -37.04 -22.98 -11.44
CA ARG A 169 -37.85 -24.16 -11.10
C ARG A 169 -39.32 -23.86 -10.79
N LYS A 170 -39.66 -22.61 -10.43
CA LYS A 170 -41.06 -22.19 -10.25
C LYS A 170 -41.71 -21.70 -11.54
N ALA A 171 -40.93 -21.39 -12.56
CA ALA A 171 -41.38 -20.90 -13.85
C ALA A 171 -41.42 -21.99 -14.93
N ALA A 172 -40.78 -23.14 -14.68
CA ALA A 172 -40.88 -24.38 -15.44
C ALA A 172 -41.94 -25.30 -14.84
#